data_AF-A0A6C0H3Y3-F1
#
_entry.id   AF-A0A6C0H3Y3-F1
#
_cell.length_a   1.000
_cell.length_b   1.000
_cell.length_c   1.000
_cell.angle_alpha   90.00
_cell.angle_beta   90.00
_cell.angle_gamma   90.00
#
_symmetry.space_group_name_H-M   'P 1'
#
loop_
_entity.id
_entity.type
_entity.pdbx_description
1 polymer ?
#
loop_
_entity_poly.entity_id
_entity_poly.type
_entity_poly.pdbx_seq_one_letter_code
_entity_poly.pdbx_strand_id
1 'polypeptide(L)'
;MSTSSLKRINKEIKNFNEKTYSTNIFSHKLLEFLGNLSLIIIISNSTSTSNSTSTSTSNSNKDEYFLLIKNSKNKKLLELKFPEYYPFKPYSVISYDSNVKNNFMCNEISYYKYLINVANKIQTKDKNIYKFFFKNLYSLQPTFLDLSKNDCYCCNSITCRNMWSPASTINSIIYEYLEIRFIETYSSEKEYNYLCNIYNNLIHNILGKLPPEIIETILGKF
;
A
#
# COMPACT_ATOMS: atom_id res chain seq x y z
N MET A 1 -5.76 -23.69 -3.93
CA MET A 1 -5.26 -23.18 -2.62
C MET A 1 -5.72 -24.12 -1.49
N SER A 2 -4.99 -24.26 -0.38
CA SER A 2 -5.40 -25.15 0.71
C SER A 2 -6.59 -24.57 1.52
N THR A 3 -7.43 -25.45 2.11
CA THR A 3 -8.54 -25.04 3.00
C THR A 3 -8.02 -24.25 4.21
N SER A 4 -6.83 -24.57 4.71
CA SER A 4 -6.20 -23.86 5.83
C SER A 4 -5.83 -22.41 5.46
N SER A 5 -5.30 -22.21 4.25
CA SER A 5 -4.95 -20.90 3.71
C SER A 5 -6.21 -20.03 3.56
N LEU A 6 -7.30 -20.58 3.02
CA LEU A 6 -8.57 -19.85 2.87
C LEU A 6 -9.18 -19.46 4.22
N LYS A 7 -9.17 -20.36 5.22
CA LYS A 7 -9.63 -20.05 6.59
C LYS A 7 -8.84 -18.89 7.18
N ARG A 8 -7.51 -18.89 7.00
CA ARG A 8 -6.65 -17.81 7.47
C ARG A 8 -7.00 -16.47 6.82
N ILE A 9 -7.17 -16.44 5.50
CA ILE A 9 -7.50 -15.23 4.74
C ILE A 9 -8.84 -14.66 5.19
N ASN A 10 -9.87 -15.50 5.30
CA ASN A 10 -11.18 -15.08 5.79
C ASN A 10 -11.09 -14.49 7.21
N LYS A 11 -10.24 -15.08 8.07
CA LYS A 11 -9.96 -14.52 9.38
C LYS A 11 -9.26 -13.16 9.30
N GLU A 12 -8.31 -12.96 8.39
CA GLU A 12 -7.65 -11.67 8.19
C GLU A 12 -8.64 -10.59 7.71
N ILE A 13 -9.54 -10.91 6.78
CA ILE A 13 -10.57 -9.99 6.30
C ILE A 13 -11.58 -9.67 7.42
N LYS A 14 -11.98 -10.68 8.21
CA LYS A 14 -12.84 -10.46 9.37
C LYS A 14 -12.17 -9.55 10.40
N ASN A 15 -10.91 -9.83 10.73
CA ASN A 15 -10.11 -9.01 11.65
C ASN A 15 -9.92 -7.58 11.12
N PHE A 16 -9.76 -7.39 9.81
CA PHE A 16 -9.72 -6.06 9.18
C PHE A 16 -10.99 -5.30 9.56
N ASN A 17 -12.15 -5.84 9.22
CA ASN A 17 -13.45 -5.20 9.45
C ASN A 17 -13.70 -4.91 10.95
N GLU A 18 -13.28 -5.80 11.84
CA GLU A 18 -13.42 -5.60 13.30
C GLU A 18 -12.47 -4.53 13.84
N LYS A 19 -11.24 -4.42 13.31
CA LYS A 19 -10.23 -3.45 13.78
C LYS A 19 -10.43 -2.05 13.22
N THR A 20 -11.00 -1.91 12.02
CA THR A 20 -11.18 -0.61 11.33
C THR A 20 -11.91 0.43 12.19
N TYR A 21 -12.68 0.01 13.20
CA TYR A 21 -13.46 0.90 14.06
C TYR A 21 -12.95 0.99 15.51
N SER A 22 -11.87 0.28 15.87
CA SER A 22 -11.63 -0.12 17.27
C SER A 22 -10.36 0.45 17.93
N THR A 23 -9.67 1.42 17.34
CA THR A 23 -8.37 1.88 17.87
C THR A 23 -8.25 3.39 18.01
N ASN A 24 -8.15 3.87 19.26
CA ASN A 24 -7.92 5.27 19.63
C ASN A 24 -6.53 5.83 19.19
N ILE A 25 -5.68 5.02 18.57
CA ILE A 25 -4.30 5.37 18.19
C ILE A 25 -4.23 5.90 16.75
N PHE A 26 -5.19 5.57 15.90
CA PHE A 26 -5.16 5.97 14.50
C PHE A 26 -5.75 7.36 14.28
N SER A 27 -5.19 8.10 13.33
CA SER A 27 -5.74 9.39 12.94
C SER A 27 -7.14 9.22 12.34
N HIS A 28 -7.97 10.25 12.48
CA HIS A 28 -9.29 10.28 11.83
C HIS A 28 -9.18 10.05 10.31
N LYS A 29 -8.13 10.59 9.67
CA LYS A 29 -7.94 10.44 8.21
C LYS A 29 -7.64 9.00 7.81
N LEU A 30 -6.85 8.28 8.62
CA LEU A 30 -6.59 6.88 8.38
C LEU A 30 -7.87 6.05 8.58
N LEU A 31 -8.60 6.30 9.67
CA LEU A 31 -9.86 5.59 9.94
C LEU A 31 -10.89 5.83 8.84
N GLU A 32 -11.02 7.07 8.36
CA GLU A 32 -11.87 7.42 7.22
C GLU A 32 -11.43 6.66 5.95
N PHE A 33 -10.13 6.60 5.67
CA PHE A 33 -9.61 5.86 4.53
C PHE A 33 -9.96 4.37 4.62
N LEU A 34 -9.67 3.73 5.75
CA LEU A 34 -9.90 2.30 5.97
C LEU A 34 -11.39 1.95 5.98
N GLY A 35 -12.23 2.76 6.61
CA GLY A 35 -13.68 2.57 6.67
C GLY A 35 -14.36 2.69 5.30
N ASN A 36 -13.71 3.31 4.33
CA ASN A 36 -14.17 3.40 2.95
C ASN A 36 -13.67 2.25 2.06
N LEU A 37 -12.97 1.26 2.60
CA LEU A 37 -12.49 0.11 1.83
C LEU A 37 -13.46 -1.07 1.89
N SER A 38 -13.60 -1.78 0.77
CA SER A 38 -14.23 -3.09 0.72
C SER A 38 -13.26 -4.14 0.18
N LEU A 39 -13.20 -5.29 0.86
CA LEU A 39 -12.30 -6.41 0.57
C LEU A 39 -13.14 -7.61 0.11
N ILE A 40 -12.89 -8.10 -1.10
CA ILE A 40 -13.68 -9.16 -1.74
C ILE A 40 -12.74 -10.25 -2.27
N ILE A 41 -13.03 -11.51 -1.97
CA ILE A 41 -12.33 -12.66 -2.58
C ILE A 41 -13.02 -13.02 -3.89
N ILE A 42 -12.24 -13.17 -4.96
CA ILE A 42 -12.68 -13.64 -6.27
C ILE A 42 -11.99 -14.96 -6.57
N ILE A 43 -12.71 -15.88 -7.19
CA ILE A 43 -12.21 -17.17 -7.64
C ILE A 43 -12.29 -17.17 -9.17
N SER A 44 -11.19 -17.47 -9.84
CA SER A 44 -11.19 -17.73 -11.28
C SER A 44 -10.81 -19.18 -11.55
N ASN A 45 -11.54 -19.79 -12.46
CA ASN A 45 -11.25 -21.14 -12.92
C ASN A 45 -10.45 -21.00 -14.20
N SER A 46 -9.18 -21.41 -14.17
CA SER A 46 -8.42 -21.55 -15.41
C SER A 46 -8.96 -22.77 -16.17
N THR A 47 -9.98 -22.58 -17.01
CA THR A 47 -10.34 -23.59 -18.02
C THR A 47 -9.22 -23.59 -19.04
N SER A 48 -8.39 -24.63 -19.03
CA SER A 48 -7.38 -24.85 -20.06
C SER A 48 -8.08 -25.01 -21.42
N THR A 49 -8.02 -23.98 -22.27
CA THR A 49 -8.33 -24.12 -23.69
C THR A 49 -7.17 -24.87 -24.35
N SER A 50 -7.18 -26.20 -24.26
CA SER A 50 -6.20 -27.06 -24.92
C SER A 50 -6.72 -27.46 -26.30
N ASN A 51 -6.15 -26.87 -27.35
CA ASN A 51 -6.12 -27.53 -28.66
C ASN A 51 -4.96 -28.55 -28.65
N SER A 52 -5.30 -29.85 -28.79
CA SER A 52 -4.49 -31.01 -29.27
C SER A 52 -3.06 -31.17 -28.73
N THR A 53 -2.56 -32.30 -28.22
CA THR A 53 -2.84 -33.73 -28.46
C THR A 53 -2.08 -34.54 -27.38
N SER A 54 -2.72 -35.59 -26.86
CA SER A 54 -2.12 -36.81 -26.27
C SER A 54 -0.88 -36.68 -25.38
N THR A 55 -1.08 -36.61 -24.06
CA THR A 55 -0.68 -37.63 -23.07
C THR A 55 -1.21 -37.24 -21.70
N SER A 56 -1.85 -38.18 -21.03
CA SER A 56 -2.61 -38.02 -19.80
C SER A 56 -1.72 -37.71 -18.60
N THR A 57 -1.56 -36.43 -18.28
CA THR A 57 -1.33 -35.96 -16.91
C THR A 57 -2.59 -35.24 -16.45
N SER A 58 -3.11 -35.63 -15.30
CA SER A 58 -4.30 -35.08 -14.65
C SER A 58 -4.24 -33.54 -14.57
N ASN A 59 -4.87 -32.85 -15.51
CA ASN A 59 -5.11 -31.41 -15.42
C ASN A 59 -6.19 -31.18 -14.36
N SER A 60 -5.78 -31.13 -13.10
CA SER A 60 -6.62 -30.57 -12.05
C SER A 60 -6.83 -29.10 -12.36
N ASN A 61 -8.05 -28.69 -12.71
CA ASN A 61 -8.45 -27.28 -12.68
C ASN A 61 -8.07 -26.71 -11.31
N LYS A 62 -7.01 -25.90 -11.25
CA LYS A 62 -6.60 -25.24 -10.01
C LYS A 62 -7.29 -23.89 -9.97
N ASP A 63 -8.26 -23.77 -9.08
CA ASP A 63 -8.87 -22.48 -8.76
C ASP A 63 -7.80 -21.48 -8.35
N GLU A 64 -7.78 -20.34 -9.03
CA GLU A 64 -6.96 -19.20 -8.65
C GLU A 64 -7.79 -18.25 -7.80
N TYR A 65 -7.19 -17.77 -6.72
CA TYR A 65 -7.86 -16.87 -5.79
C TYR A 65 -7.25 -15.47 -5.93
N PHE A 66 -8.09 -14.46 -5.81
CA PHE A 66 -7.71 -13.05 -5.82
C PHE A 66 -8.39 -12.30 -4.69
N LEU A 67 -7.69 -11.33 -4.10
CA LEU A 67 -8.25 -10.35 -3.18
C LEU A 67 -8.37 -9.01 -3.92
N LEU A 68 -9.60 -8.54 -4.03
CA LEU A 68 -9.94 -7.27 -4.62
C LEU A 68 -10.22 -6.25 -3.52
N ILE A 69 -9.51 -5.12 -3.56
CA ILE A 69 -9.67 -4.01 -2.63
C ILE A 69 -10.25 -2.83 -3.41
N LYS A 70 -11.41 -2.34 -2.98
CA LYS A 70 -12.13 -1.22 -3.61
C LYS A 70 -12.36 -0.10 -2.62
N ASN A 71 -12.58 1.11 -3.15
CA ASN A 71 -13.10 2.22 -2.35
C ASN A 71 -14.64 2.20 -2.28
N SER A 72 -15.20 3.16 -1.54
CA SER A 72 -16.65 3.36 -1.36
C SER A 72 -17.41 3.66 -2.66
N LYS A 73 -16.71 4.06 -3.73
CA LYS A 73 -17.27 4.26 -5.07
C LYS A 73 -17.17 3.01 -5.96
N ASN A 74 -16.86 1.85 -5.39
CA ASN A 74 -16.59 0.60 -6.09
C ASN A 74 -15.41 0.64 -7.08
N LYS A 75 -14.58 1.69 -7.05
CA LYS A 75 -13.37 1.77 -7.87
C LYS A 75 -12.34 0.79 -7.30
N LYS A 76 -11.81 -0.07 -8.17
CA LYS A 76 -10.69 -0.98 -7.85
C LYS A 76 -9.45 -0.15 -7.48
N LEU A 77 -8.92 -0.38 -6.28
CA LEU A 77 -7.69 0.23 -5.81
C LEU A 77 -6.50 -0.72 -5.93
N LEU A 78 -6.70 -1.99 -5.56
CA LEU A 78 -5.71 -3.05 -5.63
C LEU A 78 -6.36 -4.39 -5.96
N GLU A 79 -5.62 -5.23 -6.66
CA GLU A 79 -5.95 -6.62 -6.90
C GLU A 79 -4.72 -7.48 -6.62
N LEU A 80 -4.87 -8.45 -5.73
CA LEU A 80 -3.78 -9.28 -5.24
C LEU A 80 -4.09 -10.74 -5.55
N LYS A 81 -3.16 -11.45 -6.20
CA LYS A 81 -3.25 -12.90 -6.38
C LYS A 81 -2.66 -13.59 -5.17
N PHE A 82 -3.39 -14.57 -4.63
CA PHE A 82 -2.85 -15.42 -3.57
C PHE A 82 -1.83 -16.40 -4.14
N PRO A 83 -0.68 -16.59 -3.49
CA PRO A 83 0.27 -17.62 -3.92
C PRO A 83 -0.24 -19.01 -3.53
N GLU A 84 0.16 -20.02 -4.29
CA GLU A 84 -0.20 -21.42 -4.03
C GLU A 84 0.16 -21.86 -2.59
N TYR A 85 1.31 -21.39 -2.08
CA TYR A 85 1.87 -21.74 -0.77
C TYR A 85 1.61 -20.67 0.30
N TYR A 86 0.51 -19.91 0.20
CA TYR A 86 0.14 -18.93 1.24
C TYR A 86 -0.03 -19.62 2.60
N PRO A 87 0.55 -19.10 3.71
CA PRO A 87 1.12 -17.76 3.90
C PRO A 87 2.66 -17.66 3.76
N PHE A 88 3.33 -18.67 3.23
CA PHE A 88 4.80 -18.73 3.17
C PHE A 88 5.41 -17.99 1.97
N LYS A 89 4.56 -17.48 1.07
CA LYS A 89 4.94 -16.62 -0.05
C LYS A 89 4.09 -15.35 -0.03
N PRO A 90 4.59 -14.23 -0.56
CA PRO A 90 3.82 -13.00 -0.67
C PRO A 90 2.72 -13.09 -1.71
N TYR A 91 1.74 -12.21 -1.55
CA TYR A 91 0.80 -11.86 -2.60
C TYR A 91 1.53 -11.33 -3.84
N SER A 92 0.99 -11.62 -5.02
CA SER A 92 1.40 -10.92 -6.24
C SER A 92 0.42 -9.79 -6.53
N VAL A 93 0.91 -8.57 -6.71
CA VAL A 93 0.06 -7.44 -7.12
C VAL A 93 -0.24 -7.57 -8.61
N ILE A 94 -1.52 -7.77 -8.94
CA ILE A 94 -2.02 -7.95 -10.30
C ILE A 94 -2.40 -6.61 -10.93
N SER A 95 -3.09 -5.76 -10.16
CA SER A 95 -3.42 -4.41 -10.60
C SER A 95 -3.50 -3.45 -9.43
N TYR A 96 -3.32 -2.17 -9.73
CA TYR A 96 -3.31 -1.10 -8.76
C TYR A 96 -3.81 0.21 -9.40
N ASP A 97 -4.49 1.05 -8.63
CA ASP A 97 -4.90 2.38 -9.06
C ASP A 97 -3.73 3.36 -8.89
N SER A 98 -3.33 4.00 -10.00
CA SER A 98 -2.23 4.97 -10.04
C SER A 98 -2.70 6.31 -10.61
N ASN A 99 -2.10 7.40 -10.11
CA ASN A 99 -2.32 8.75 -10.65
C ASN A 99 -1.40 9.08 -11.82
N VAL A 100 -0.56 8.14 -12.28
CA VAL A 100 0.32 8.34 -13.43
C VAL A 100 -0.56 8.48 -14.69
N LYS A 101 -0.74 9.73 -15.15
CA LYS A 101 -1.36 10.08 -16.43
C LYS A 101 -0.45 9.73 -17.62
N ASN A 102 0.07 8.50 -17.70
CA ASN A 102 0.64 8.02 -18.95
C ASN A 102 -0.48 7.31 -19.71
N ASN A 103 -0.75 7.80 -20.91
CA ASN A 103 -1.83 7.43 -21.83
C ASN A 103 -1.78 5.98 -22.37
N PHE A 104 -1.16 5.03 -21.67
CA PHE A 104 -1.17 3.62 -22.07
C PHE A 104 -1.36 2.74 -20.83
N MET A 105 -2.49 2.04 -20.83
CA MET A 105 -2.78 0.83 -20.04
C MET A 105 -2.18 0.73 -18.64
N CYS A 106 -2.94 1.10 -17.61
CA CYS A 106 -2.62 0.86 -16.19
C CYS A 106 -2.45 -0.64 -15.80
N ASN A 107 -2.51 -1.57 -16.77
CA ASN A 107 -2.34 -3.01 -16.58
C ASN A 107 -1.01 -3.56 -17.15
N GLU A 108 -0.14 -2.77 -17.79
CA GLU A 108 1.06 -3.29 -18.47
C GLU A 108 2.35 -3.21 -17.65
N ILE A 109 2.44 -2.26 -16.71
CA ILE A 109 3.67 -2.08 -15.92
C ILE A 109 3.61 -3.01 -14.72
N SER A 110 4.63 -3.87 -14.58
CA SER A 110 4.78 -4.72 -13.40
C SER A 110 4.91 -3.87 -12.12
N TYR A 111 4.38 -4.38 -11.01
CA TYR A 111 4.36 -3.63 -9.75
C TYR A 111 5.74 -3.13 -9.29
N TYR A 112 6.81 -3.92 -9.50
CA TYR A 112 8.17 -3.50 -9.16
C TYR A 112 8.65 -2.29 -9.98
N LYS A 113 8.31 -2.22 -11.28
CA LYS A 113 8.65 -1.06 -12.13
C LYS A 113 7.86 0.17 -11.69
N TYR A 114 6.61 -0.04 -11.29
CA TYR A 114 5.80 1.03 -10.73
C TYR A 114 6.39 1.61 -9.44
N LEU A 115 6.81 0.76 -8.50
CA LEU A 115 7.49 1.22 -7.28
C LEU A 115 8.77 2.01 -7.57
N ILE A 116 9.56 1.59 -8.57
CA ILE A 116 10.74 2.35 -9.03
C ILE A 116 10.32 3.73 -9.55
N ASN A 117 9.26 3.81 -10.35
CA ASN A 117 8.75 5.10 -10.84
C ASN A 117 8.27 6.00 -9.69
N VAL A 118 7.62 5.44 -8.68
CA VAL A 118 7.20 6.17 -7.47
C VAL A 118 8.42 6.72 -6.72
N ALA A 119 9.48 5.92 -6.55
CA ALA A 119 10.71 6.37 -5.91
C ALA A 119 11.37 7.54 -6.68
N ASN A 120 11.44 7.42 -8.01
CA ASN A 120 12.06 8.44 -8.86
C ASN A 120 11.33 9.79 -8.81
N LYS A 121 10.00 9.79 -8.64
CA LYS A 121 9.19 11.02 -8.53
C LYS A 121 9.59 11.95 -7.38
N ILE A 122 10.23 11.42 -6.34
CA ILE A 122 10.64 12.20 -5.15
C ILE A 122 12.15 12.15 -4.88
N GLN A 123 12.94 11.62 -5.81
CA GLN A 123 14.37 11.39 -5.61
C GLN A 123 15.16 12.67 -5.28
N THR A 124 14.76 13.81 -5.85
CA THR A 124 15.41 15.12 -5.66
C THR A 124 14.78 15.95 -4.55
N LYS A 125 13.76 15.41 -3.87
CA LYS A 125 12.96 16.13 -2.88
C LYS A 125 13.35 15.74 -1.47
N ASP A 126 13.12 16.64 -0.52
CA ASP A 126 13.35 16.37 0.89
C ASP A 126 12.26 15.43 1.43
N LYS A 127 12.65 14.18 1.69
CA LYS A 127 11.76 13.17 2.25
C LYS A 127 11.27 13.55 3.65
N ASN A 128 12.00 14.36 4.44
CA ASN A 128 11.57 14.75 5.78
C ASN A 128 10.29 15.57 5.77
N ILE A 129 10.10 16.43 4.76
CA ILE A 129 8.85 17.19 4.57
C ILE A 129 7.70 16.21 4.32
N TYR A 130 7.89 15.25 3.41
CA TYR A 130 6.89 14.20 3.16
C TYR A 130 6.58 13.37 4.42
N LYS A 131 7.62 12.95 5.15
CA LYS A 131 7.47 12.20 6.41
C LYS A 131 6.65 12.98 7.43
N PHE A 132 6.94 14.27 7.59
CA PHE A 132 6.22 15.15 8.51
C PHE A 132 4.72 15.13 8.20
N PHE A 133 4.32 15.40 6.96
CA PHE A 133 2.91 15.41 6.59
C PHE A 133 2.26 14.03 6.64
N PHE A 134 2.95 12.98 6.18
CA PHE A 134 2.41 11.63 6.20
C PHE A 134 2.10 11.15 7.63
N LYS A 135 3.04 11.35 8.56
CA LYS A 135 2.86 11.00 9.97
C LYS A 135 1.72 11.78 10.60
N ASN A 136 1.66 13.09 10.38
CA ASN A 136 0.60 13.93 10.96
C ASN A 136 -0.79 13.60 10.38
N LEU A 137 -0.87 13.25 9.09
CA LEU A 137 -2.14 12.91 8.46
C LEU A 137 -2.64 11.54 8.89
N TYR A 138 -1.77 10.53 9.00
CA TYR A 138 -2.20 9.14 9.13
C TYR A 138 -1.86 8.50 10.48
N SER A 139 -1.04 9.15 11.32
CA SER A 139 -0.48 8.55 12.55
C SER A 139 0.19 7.19 12.28
N LEU A 140 0.87 7.07 11.13
CA LEU A 140 1.60 5.88 10.70
C LEU A 140 3.06 6.20 10.46
N GLN A 141 3.93 5.27 10.86
CA GLN A 141 5.32 5.31 10.43
C GLN A 141 5.40 4.96 8.94
N PRO A 142 6.01 5.82 8.10
CA PRO A 142 6.21 5.51 6.69
C PRO A 142 7.24 4.40 6.52
N THR A 143 7.05 3.52 5.53
CA THR A 143 8.04 2.51 5.15
C THR A 143 8.97 3.07 4.09
N PHE A 144 8.42 3.63 3.01
CA PHE A 144 9.19 4.07 1.85
C PHE A 144 9.85 5.43 2.03
N LEU A 145 9.19 6.37 2.68
CA LEU A 145 9.77 7.69 2.95
C LEU A 145 10.96 7.57 3.91
N ASP A 146 11.00 6.54 4.76
CA ASP A 146 12.11 6.26 5.68
C ASP A 146 13.35 5.67 5.02
N LEU A 147 13.22 5.18 3.79
CA LEU A 147 14.34 4.63 3.04
C LEU A 147 15.37 5.69 2.67
N SER A 148 16.64 5.30 2.71
CA SER A 148 17.76 6.10 2.23
C SER A 148 17.71 6.27 0.70
N LYS A 149 18.61 7.08 0.14
CA LYS A 149 18.63 7.39 -1.30
C LYS A 149 18.89 6.15 -2.18
N ASN A 150 19.61 5.16 -1.66
CA ASN A 150 20.07 4.00 -2.44
C ASN A 150 19.21 2.74 -2.20
N ASP A 151 18.24 2.82 -1.30
CA ASP A 151 17.37 1.67 -0.99
C ASP A 151 16.31 1.48 -2.08
N CYS A 152 16.11 0.22 -2.53
CA CYS A 152 15.06 -0.07 -3.51
C CYS A 152 13.69 -0.14 -2.83
N TYR A 153 12.72 0.61 -3.33
CA TYR A 153 11.31 0.45 -2.92
C TYR A 153 10.81 -0.96 -3.22
N CYS A 154 11.22 -1.53 -4.35
CA CYS A 154 10.90 -2.89 -4.74
C CYS A 154 11.36 -3.95 -3.73
N CYS A 155 12.53 -3.75 -3.10
CA CYS A 155 13.08 -4.68 -2.12
C CYS A 155 12.49 -4.47 -0.72
N ASN A 156 11.93 -3.29 -0.46
CA ASN A 156 11.34 -2.91 0.82
C ASN A 156 9.80 -3.00 0.83
N SER A 157 9.17 -3.28 -0.31
CA SER A 157 7.74 -3.59 -0.37
C SER A 157 7.45 -4.85 0.43
N ILE A 158 6.36 -4.87 1.18
CA ILE A 158 5.85 -6.04 1.90
C ILE A 158 5.57 -7.20 0.95
N THR A 159 5.28 -6.92 -0.33
CA THR A 159 5.05 -7.96 -1.35
C THR A 159 6.35 -8.55 -1.90
N CYS A 160 7.51 -8.00 -1.53
CA CYS A 160 8.81 -8.57 -1.85
C CYS A 160 9.07 -9.81 -1.00
N ARG A 161 9.63 -10.85 -1.62
CA ARG A 161 9.95 -12.13 -0.95
C ARG A 161 10.82 -11.96 0.29
N ASN A 162 11.73 -10.98 0.29
CA ASN A 162 12.68 -10.78 1.38
C ASN A 162 12.07 -10.03 2.57
N MET A 163 10.98 -9.30 2.36
CA MET A 163 10.26 -8.56 3.41
C MET A 163 9.02 -9.32 3.90
N TRP A 164 8.53 -10.24 3.08
CA TRP A 164 7.36 -11.04 3.41
C TRP A 164 7.62 -11.95 4.60
N SER A 165 6.67 -11.97 5.52
CA SER A 165 6.61 -12.91 6.63
C SER A 165 5.23 -13.55 6.68
N PRO A 166 5.10 -14.81 7.14
CA PRO A 166 3.80 -15.36 7.50
C PRO A 166 3.08 -14.58 8.61
N ALA A 167 3.70 -13.58 9.25
CA ALA A 167 3.03 -12.65 10.15
C ALA A 167 2.46 -11.41 9.43
N SER A 168 2.87 -11.14 8.19
CA SER A 168 2.36 -10.03 7.38
C SER A 168 0.86 -10.20 7.13
N THR A 169 0.12 -9.10 7.21
CA THR A 169 -1.35 -9.09 7.06
C THR A 169 -1.76 -8.20 5.91
N ILE A 170 -3.02 -8.33 5.48
CA ILE A 170 -3.63 -7.44 4.46
C ILE A 170 -3.46 -5.95 4.82
N ASN A 171 -3.49 -5.59 6.12
CA ASN A 171 -3.26 -4.21 6.58
C ASN A 171 -1.91 -3.66 6.13
N SER A 172 -0.84 -4.46 6.18
CA SER A 172 0.49 -4.02 5.79
C SER A 172 0.53 -3.60 4.32
N ILE A 173 -0.19 -4.32 3.45
CA ILE A 173 -0.30 -4.01 2.02
C ILE A 173 -1.13 -2.73 1.81
N ILE A 174 -2.21 -2.56 2.58
CA ILE A 174 -3.06 -1.37 2.52
C ILE A 174 -2.29 -0.11 2.98
N TYR A 175 -1.49 -0.21 4.03
CA TYR A 175 -0.66 0.90 4.52
C TYR A 175 0.44 1.26 3.53
N GLU A 176 1.11 0.26 2.93
CA GLU A 176 2.06 0.49 1.86
C GLU A 176 1.40 1.23 0.67
N TYR A 177 0.22 0.78 0.27
CA TYR A 177 -0.53 1.44 -0.80
C TYR A 177 -0.92 2.87 -0.44
N LEU A 178 -1.37 3.12 0.79
CA LEU A 178 -1.70 4.46 1.26
C LEU A 178 -0.49 5.41 1.17
N GLU A 179 0.69 4.94 1.58
CA GLU A 179 1.93 5.71 1.46
C GLU A 179 2.29 6.01 0.00
N ILE A 180 2.19 5.02 -0.89
CA ILE A 180 2.39 5.23 -2.32
C ILE A 180 1.44 6.30 -2.85
N ARG A 181 0.16 6.23 -2.51
CA ARG A 181 -0.86 7.20 -2.96
C ARG A 181 -0.59 8.61 -2.44
N PHE A 182 -0.11 8.73 -1.21
CA PHE A 182 0.34 9.99 -0.66
C PHE A 182 1.50 10.56 -1.48
N ILE A 183 2.55 9.76 -1.73
CA ILE A 183 3.69 10.16 -2.57
C ILE A 183 3.21 10.61 -3.93
N GLU A 184 2.38 9.80 -4.60
CA GLU A 184 1.88 10.15 -5.94
C GLU A 184 1.13 11.48 -5.96
N THR A 185 0.26 11.71 -4.99
CA THR A 185 -0.54 12.95 -4.89
C THR A 185 0.35 14.18 -4.76
N TYR A 186 1.36 14.12 -3.90
CA TYR A 186 2.21 15.27 -3.59
C TYR A 186 3.53 15.28 -4.35
N SER A 187 3.69 14.41 -5.35
CA SER A 187 4.92 14.29 -6.14
C SER A 187 5.06 15.30 -7.27
N SER A 188 4.02 16.04 -7.63
CA SER A 188 4.19 17.13 -8.61
C SER A 188 5.03 18.27 -8.01
N GLU A 189 5.63 19.09 -8.85
CA GLU A 189 6.40 20.26 -8.38
C GLU A 189 5.50 21.24 -7.62
N LYS A 190 4.32 21.55 -8.17
CA LYS A 190 3.32 22.42 -7.53
C LYS A 190 2.93 21.92 -6.14
N GLU A 191 2.55 20.65 -6.03
CA GLU A 191 2.07 20.08 -4.76
C GLU A 191 3.21 19.98 -3.74
N TYR A 192 4.42 19.66 -4.18
CA TYR A 192 5.57 19.64 -3.28
C TYR A 192 5.95 21.04 -2.78
N ASN A 193 5.97 22.04 -3.66
CA ASN A 193 6.22 23.43 -3.25
C ASN A 193 5.16 23.93 -2.28
N TYR A 194 3.91 23.49 -2.43
CA TYR A 194 2.86 23.76 -1.46
C TYR A 194 3.17 23.15 -0.08
N LEU A 195 3.58 21.88 -0.03
CA LEU A 195 4.03 21.26 1.22
C LEU A 195 5.23 21.98 1.84
N CYS A 196 6.24 22.33 1.04
CA CYS A 196 7.41 23.09 1.51
C CYS A 196 7.02 24.42 2.13
N ASN A 197 6.12 25.16 1.49
CA ASN A 197 5.66 26.45 1.99
C ASN A 197 4.94 26.31 3.33
N ILE A 198 4.07 25.31 3.48
CA ILE A 198 3.40 25.04 4.77
C ILE A 198 4.44 24.65 5.81
N TYR A 199 5.33 23.70 5.50
CA TYR A 199 6.33 23.21 6.42
C TYR A 199 7.27 24.32 6.89
N ASN A 200 7.84 25.10 5.98
CA ASN A 200 8.76 26.17 6.30
C ASN A 200 8.08 27.28 7.11
N ASN A 201 6.84 27.65 6.78
CA ASN A 201 6.09 28.62 7.57
C ASN A 201 5.78 28.09 8.97
N LEU A 202 5.37 26.84 9.10
CA LEU A 202 5.10 26.24 10.39
C LEU A 202 6.38 26.17 11.24
N ILE A 203 7.46 25.63 10.69
CA ILE A 203 8.70 25.38 11.42
C ILE A 203 9.43 26.69 11.75
N HIS A 204 9.55 27.62 10.81
CA HIS A 204 10.36 28.83 11.04
C HIS A 204 9.55 29.99 11.62
N ASN A 205 8.30 30.19 11.20
CA ASN A 205 7.53 31.38 11.58
C ASN A 205 6.62 31.17 12.79
N ILE A 206 6.18 29.93 13.04
CA ILE A 206 5.29 29.59 14.16
C ILE A 206 6.09 28.88 15.24
N LEU A 207 6.52 27.64 14.97
CA LEU A 207 7.18 26.79 15.96
C LEU A 207 8.56 27.32 16.35
N GLY A 208 9.35 27.82 15.41
CA GLY A 208 10.68 28.37 15.67
C GLY A 208 10.69 29.64 16.54
N LYS A 209 9.53 30.23 16.82
CA LYS A 209 9.37 31.34 17.78
C LYS A 209 8.95 30.87 19.17
N LEU A 210 8.63 29.59 19.33
CA LEU A 210 8.22 29.01 20.61
C LEU A 210 9.45 28.39 21.31
N PRO A 211 9.48 28.40 22.65
CA PRO A 211 10.44 27.63 23.42
C PRO A 211 10.40 26.13 23.05
N PRO A 212 11.55 25.43 23.05
CA PRO A 212 11.63 24.01 22.69
C PRO A 212 10.66 23.11 23.45
N GLU A 213 10.43 23.39 24.74
CA GLU A 213 9.54 22.60 25.61
C GLU A 213 8.08 22.67 25.15
N ILE A 214 7.67 23.82 24.59
CA ILE A 214 6.33 24.00 24.02
C ILE A 214 6.23 23.27 22.69
N ILE A 215 7.27 23.34 21.85
CA ILE A 215 7.32 22.62 20.57
C ILE A 215 7.22 21.11 20.82
N GLU A 216 7.98 20.58 21.79
CA GLU A 216 7.92 19.18 22.20
C GLU A 216 6.53 18.80 22.73
N THR A 217 5.84 19.70 23.44
CA THR A 217 4.46 19.43 23.89
C THR A 217 3.47 19.38 22.73
N ILE A 218 3.65 20.22 21.71
CA ILE A 218 2.78 20.29 20.53
C ILE A 218 3.05 19.11 19.58
N LEU A 219 4.32 18.77 19.34
CA LEU A 219 4.72 17.73 18.37
C LEU A 219 4.93 16.35 18.99
N GLY A 220 5.30 16.26 20.26
CA GLY A 220 5.65 15.01 20.97
C GLY A 220 4.45 14.18 21.45
N LYS A 221 3.22 14.61 21.14
CA LYS A 221 2.01 13.82 21.35
C LYS A 221 1.58 12.99 20.13
N PHE A 222 2.42 12.88 19.10
CA PHE A 222 2.14 12.13 17.86
C PHE A 222 3.08 10.94 17.66
#